data_AF-A0A962EX44-F1
#
_entry.id   AF-A0A962EX44-F1
#
_cell.length_a   1.000
_cell.length_b   1.000
_cell.length_c   1.000
_cell.angle_alpha   90.00
_cell.angle_beta   90.00
_cell.angle_gamma   90.00
#
_symmetry.space_group_name_H-M   'P 1'
#
loop_
_entity.id
_entity.type
_entity.pdbx_description
1 polymer ?
#
loop_
_entity_poly.entity_id
_entity_poly.type
_entity_poly.pdbx_seq_one_letter_code
_entity_poly.pdbx_strand_id
1 'polypeptide(L)'
;MGRLSPEDAVEIWIARWLRVPLKVLTTRYACDSRRLYEVWWGERFPASRARAEVEYRRRYPGLSDRTSYGYRRIPRSRVDGEDQMGLFE
;
A
#
# COMPACT_ATOMS: atom_id res chain seq x y z
N MET A 1 9.17 -4.54 18.52
CA MET A 1 8.59 -4.60 17.16
C MET A 1 7.09 -4.37 17.29
N GLY A 2 6.57 -3.21 16.88
CA GLY A 2 5.15 -2.89 17.05
C GLY A 2 4.25 -3.88 16.30
N ARG A 3 3.20 -4.38 16.96
CA ARG A 3 2.20 -5.26 16.32
C ARG A 3 1.17 -4.37 15.64
N LEU A 4 1.07 -4.44 14.32
CA LEU A 4 0.01 -3.76 13.58
C LEU A 4 -1.35 -4.36 13.96
N SER A 5 -2.31 -3.50 14.27
CA SER A 5 -3.71 -3.84 14.51
C SER A 5 -4.54 -3.74 13.21
N PRO A 6 -5.76 -4.32 13.18
CA PRO A 6 -6.71 -4.09 12.10
C PRO A 6 -7.03 -2.60 11.87
N GLU A 7 -7.07 -1.81 12.94
CA GLU A 7 -7.32 -0.37 12.93
C GLU A 7 -6.14 0.38 12.31
N ASP A 8 -4.90 0.01 12.66
CA ASP A 8 -3.71 0.57 12.03
C ASP A 8 -3.71 0.30 10.52
N ALA A 9 -4.14 -0.89 10.09
CA ALA A 9 -4.21 -1.24 8.69
C ALA A 9 -5.18 -0.33 7.91
N VAL A 10 -6.31 0.07 8.53
CA VAL A 10 -7.25 1.04 7.96
C VAL A 10 -6.58 2.40 7.79
N GLU A 11 -5.91 2.88 8.84
CA GLU A 11 -5.23 4.18 8.81
C GLU A 11 -4.04 4.20 7.83
N ILE A 12 -3.33 3.07 7.67
CA ILE A 12 -2.25 2.91 6.69
C ILE A 12 -2.77 3.04 5.24
N TRP A 13 -3.98 2.52 4.95
CA TRP A 13 -4.63 2.71 3.66
C TRP A 13 -5.03 4.17 3.43
N ILE A 14 -5.66 4.81 4.41
CA ILE A 14 -6.04 6.22 4.36
C ILE A 14 -4.81 7.10 4.14
N ALA A 15 -3.74 6.87 4.90
CA ALA A 15 -2.50 7.64 4.80
C ALA A 15 -1.84 7.49 3.42
N ARG A 16 -1.94 6.31 2.79
CA ARG A 16 -1.49 6.09 1.42
C ARG A 16 -2.24 6.99 0.42
N TRP A 17 -3.57 7.04 0.51
CA TRP A 17 -4.38 7.89 -0.38
C TRP A 17 -4.16 9.39 -0.14
N LEU A 18 -3.85 9.77 1.09
CA LEU A 18 -3.38 11.12 1.43
C LEU A 18 -1.93 11.40 1.00
N ARG A 19 -1.27 10.45 0.32
CA ARG A 19 0.12 10.55 -0.14
C ARG A 19 1.13 10.81 0.98
N VAL A 20 0.87 10.30 2.19
CA VAL A 20 1.80 10.37 3.32
C VAL A 20 3.10 9.61 2.96
N PRO A 21 4.29 10.20 3.16
CA PRO A 21 5.55 9.56 2.83
C PRO A 21 5.76 8.25 3.59
N LEU A 22 6.32 7.23 2.91
CA LEU A 22 6.59 5.91 3.50
C LEU A 22 7.42 5.98 4.79
N LYS A 23 8.45 6.84 4.81
CA LYS A 23 9.30 7.06 6.00
C LYS A 23 8.50 7.50 7.23
N VAL A 24 7.48 8.34 7.03
CA VAL A 24 6.61 8.80 8.11
C VAL A 24 5.78 7.64 8.66
N LEU A 25 5.27 6.77 7.78
CA LEU A 25 4.49 5.59 8.18
C LEU A 25 5.35 4.59 8.95
N THR A 26 6.55 4.26 8.46
CA THR A 26 7.45 3.32 9.15
C THR A 26 7.83 3.81 10.55
N THR A 27 8.07 5.13 10.70
CA THR A 27 8.33 5.75 11.99
C THR A 27 7.09 5.73 12.90
N ARG A 28 5.92 6.14 12.38
CA ARG A 28 4.67 6.25 13.16
C ARG A 28 4.20 4.90 13.70
N TYR A 29 4.25 3.86 12.88
CA TYR A 29 3.78 2.52 13.24
C TYR A 29 4.90 1.61 13.81
N ALA A 30 6.11 2.15 13.99
CA ALA A 30 7.29 1.41 14.46
C ALA A 30 7.46 0.05 13.74
N CYS A 31 7.30 0.06 12.42
CA CYS A 31 7.32 -1.12 11.57
C CYS A 31 8.17 -0.88 10.31
N ASP A 32 8.70 -1.96 9.76
CA ASP A 32 9.44 -1.92 8.50
C ASP A 32 8.50 -1.75 7.29
N SER A 33 9.07 -1.31 6.16
CA SER A 33 8.32 -1.08 4.93
C SER A 33 7.62 -2.34 4.41
N ARG A 34 8.19 -3.53 4.62
CA ARG A 34 7.60 -4.79 4.13
C ARG A 34 6.25 -5.03 4.78
N ARG A 35 6.12 -4.79 6.09
CA ARG A 35 4.83 -4.88 6.80
C ARG A 35 3.76 -3.94 6.23
N LEU A 36 4.14 -2.73 5.80
CA LEU A 36 3.22 -1.81 5.15
C LEU A 36 2.75 -2.35 3.79
N TYR A 37 3.65 -2.97 3.02
CA TYR A 37 3.30 -3.64 1.77
C TYR A 37 2.40 -4.87 1.97
N GLU A 38 2.60 -5.66 3.02
CA GLU A 38 1.70 -6.77 3.37
C GLU A 38 0.25 -6.29 3.60
N VAL A 39 0.07 -5.13 4.24
CA VAL A 39 -1.24 -4.48 4.40
C VAL A 39 -1.78 -4.01 3.05
N TRP A 40 -0.95 -3.35 2.24
CA TRP A 40 -1.39 -2.85 0.93
C TRP A 40 -1.71 -3.98 -0.07
N TRP A 41 -1.02 -5.12 0.00
CA TRP A 41 -1.33 -6.30 -0.81
C TRP A 41 -2.52 -7.11 -0.29
N GLY A 42 -3.05 -6.79 0.90
CA GLY A 42 -4.13 -7.55 1.52
C GLY A 42 -3.69 -8.93 2.02
N GLU A 43 -2.38 -9.21 2.03
CA GLU A 43 -1.80 -10.41 2.66
C GLU A 43 -2.04 -10.37 4.18
N ARG A 44 -2.08 -9.16 4.74
CA ARG A 44 -2.39 -8.91 6.15
C ARG A 44 -3.58 -7.97 6.26
N PHE A 45 -4.63 -8.41 6.95
CA PHE A 45 -5.91 -7.68 7.11
C PHE A 45 -6.63 -7.39 5.77
N PRO A 46 -7.09 -8.41 5.03
CA PRO A 46 -7.71 -8.23 3.71
C PRO A 46 -8.95 -7.31 3.72
N ALA A 47 -9.72 -7.32 4.81
CA ALA A 47 -10.89 -6.47 4.98
C ALA A 47 -10.56 -4.98 5.26
N SER A 48 -9.30 -4.66 5.59
CA SER A 48 -8.90 -3.29 5.97
C SER A 48 -9.07 -2.30 4.82
N ARG A 49 -8.86 -2.72 3.56
CA ARG A 49 -9.02 -1.85 2.38
C ARG A 49 -10.45 -1.35 2.23
N ALA A 50 -11.42 -2.25 2.26
CA ALA A 50 -12.84 -1.89 2.10
C ALA A 50 -13.30 -0.98 3.25
N ARG A 51 -12.89 -1.28 4.49
CA ARG A 51 -13.16 -0.42 5.65
C ARG A 51 -12.53 0.96 5.49
N ALA A 52 -11.29 1.02 5.01
CA ALA A 52 -10.59 2.27 4.76
C ALA A 52 -11.29 3.11 3.68
N GLU A 53 -11.79 2.50 2.61
CA GLU A 53 -12.50 3.21 1.54
C GLU A 53 -13.76 3.91 2.06
N VAL A 54 -14.55 3.21 2.88
CA VAL A 54 -15.74 3.77 3.54
C VAL A 54 -15.35 4.95 4.44
N GLU A 55 -14.34 4.76 5.31
CA GLU A 55 -13.87 5.81 6.22
C GLU A 55 -13.25 6.99 5.46
N TYR A 56 -12.52 6.75 4.37
CA TYR A 56 -11.90 7.78 3.55
C TYR A 56 -12.95 8.65 2.88
N ARG A 57 -13.98 8.05 2.27
CA ARG A 57 -15.11 8.80 1.70
C ARG A 57 -15.83 9.63 2.76
N ARG A 58 -16.00 9.08 3.97
CA ARG A 58 -16.65 9.81 5.08
C ARG A 58 -15.82 11.00 5.56
N ARG A 59 -14.50 10.83 5.71
CA ARG A 59 -13.59 11.85 6.28
C ARG A 59 -13.13 12.89 5.25
N TYR A 60 -13.00 12.49 3.99
CA TYR A 60 -12.42 13.31 2.91
C TYR A 60 -13.29 13.32 1.64
N PRO A 61 -14.56 13.76 1.72
CA PRO A 61 -15.49 13.70 0.59
C PRO A 61 -15.01 14.46 -0.65
N GLY A 62 -14.31 15.59 -0.48
CA GLY A 62 -13.76 16.37 -1.60
C GLY A 62 -12.53 15.75 -2.29
N LEU A 63 -11.87 14.79 -1.63
CA LEU A 63 -10.70 14.09 -2.17
C LEU A 63 -11.06 12.70 -2.71
N SER A 64 -12.17 12.11 -2.23
CA SER A 64 -12.58 10.76 -2.62
C SER A 64 -12.84 10.60 -4.11
N ASP A 65 -13.37 11.62 -4.78
CA ASP A 65 -13.65 11.58 -6.22
C ASP A 65 -12.39 11.60 -7.09
N ARG A 66 -11.30 12.15 -6.57
CA ARG A 66 -10.02 12.30 -7.29
C ARG A 66 -9.02 11.20 -6.93
N THR A 67 -9.37 10.34 -5.99
CA THR A 67 -8.47 9.31 -5.46
C THR A 67 -8.72 7.99 -6.16
N SER A 68 -7.69 7.46 -6.82
CA SER A 68 -7.71 6.08 -7.30
C SER A 68 -7.40 5.12 -6.15
N TYR A 69 -8.39 4.33 -5.75
CA TYR A 69 -8.25 3.30 -4.70
C TYR A 69 -7.51 2.04 -5.18
N GLY A 70 -7.08 2.02 -6.45
CA GLY A 70 -6.40 0.88 -7.05
C GLY A 70 -4.97 0.72 -6.53
N TYR A 71 -4.68 -0.44 -5.93
CA TYR A 71 -3.32 -0.91 -5.75
C TYR A 71 -3.21 -2.31 -6.36
N ARG A 72 -2.31 -2.46 -7.33
CA ARG A 72 -2.06 -3.72 -8.02
C ARG A 72 -0.59 -4.04 -7.92
N ARG A 73 -0.26 -5.25 -7.45
CA ARG A 73 1.10 -5.79 -7.58
C ARG A 73 1.37 -6.00 -9.07
N ILE A 74 2.43 -5.37 -9.60
CA ILE A 74 2.91 -5.66 -10.94
C ILE A 74 3.59 -7.03 -10.87
N PRO A 75 3.11 -8.05 -11.62
CA PRO A 75 3.77 -9.34 -11.66
C PRO A 75 5.22 -9.14 -12.12
N ARG A 76 6.17 -9.74 -11.41
CA ARG A 76 7.53 -9.86 -11.95
C ARG A 76 7.46 -10.99 -12.97
N SER A 77 7.43 -10.69 -14.26
CA SER A 77 7.78 -11.72 -15.25
C SER A 77 9.17 -12.24 -14.90
N ARG A 78 9.35 -13.56 -14.91
CA ARG A 78 10.70 -14.11 -14.97
C ARG A 78 11.31 -13.58 -16.26
N VAL A 79 12.44 -12.92 -16.15
CA VAL A 79 13.27 -12.63 -17.31
C VAL A 79 13.95 -13.96 -17.64
N ASP A 80 13.19 -14.91 -18.19
CA ASP A 80 13.73 -16.12 -18.84
C ASP A 80 14.05 -15.72 -20.29
N GLY A 81 14.86 -14.67 -20.45
CA GLY A 81 15.19 -14.09 -21.74
C GLY A 81 16.68 -13.82 -21.80
N GLU A 82 17.39 -14.72 -22.47
CA GLU A 82 18.76 -14.57 -22.95
C GLU A 82 18.97 -13.26 -23.75
N ASP A 83 17.88 -12.55 -24.08
CA ASP A 83 17.80 -11.26 -24.77
C ASP A 83 18.34 -10.04 -23.99
N GLN A 84 18.44 -10.06 -22.66
CA GLN A 84 19.00 -8.88 -21.94
C GLN A 84 20.51 -8.67 -22.18
N MET A 85 21.23 -9.69 -22.65
CA MET A 85 22.67 -9.60 -22.90
C MET A 85 23.02 -8.98 -24.26
N GLY A 86 22.08 -8.88 -25.20
CA GLY A 86 22.32 -8.32 -26.54
C GLY A 86 22.22 -6.78 -26.63
N LEU A 87 21.88 -6.09 -25.54
CA LEU A 87 21.68 -4.63 -25.56
C LEU A 87 22.98 -3.81 -25.38
N PHE A 88 24.10 -4.48 -25.12
CA PHE A 88 25.40 -3.87 -24.83
C PHE A 88 26.49 -4.24 -25.86
N GLU A 89 26.12 -4.81 -27.01
CA GLU A 89 27.04 -5.00 -28.16
C GLU A 89 26.98 -3.83 -29.14
#